data_AF-A0A2A3MGW4-F1
#
_entry.id   AF-A0A2A3MGW4-F1
#
_cell.length_a   1.000
_cell.length_b   1.000
_cell.length_c   1.000
_cell.angle_alpha   90.00
_cell.angle_beta   90.00
_cell.angle_gamma   90.00
#
_symmetry.space_group_name_H-M   'P 1'
#
loop_
_entity.id
_entity.type
_entity.pdbx_description
1 polymer ?
#
loop_
_entity_poly.entity_id
_entity_poly.type
_entity_poly.pdbx_seq_one_letter_code
_entity_poly.pdbx_strand_id
1 'polypeptide(L)' 'MTETQLDAIRKLKIEDGDVLVLPQDVSPSDINQFMDTLRELVSPPQRVLVIGGPIDKLSEADMNAAGWYRK' A
#
# COMPACT_ATOMS: atom_id res chain seq x y z
N MET A 1 -4.29 -18.89 7.05
CA MET A 1 -5.12 -17.71 6.72
C MET A 1 -6.56 -18.18 6.58
N THR A 2 -7.53 -17.45 7.11
CA THR A 2 -8.96 -17.87 7.10
C THR A 2 -9.70 -17.25 5.92
N GLU A 3 -10.68 -17.95 5.35
CA GLU A 3 -11.48 -17.53 4.17
C GLU A 3 -12.05 -16.09 4.29
N THR A 4 -12.42 -15.67 5.50
CA THR A 4 -12.91 -14.31 5.80
C THR A 4 -11.89 -13.19 5.50
N GLN A 5 -10.59 -13.47 5.62
CA GLN A 5 -9.52 -12.49 5.35
C GLN A 5 -9.38 -12.24 3.84
N LEU A 6 -9.54 -13.29 3.02
CA LEU A 6 -9.48 -13.18 1.56
C LEU A 6 -10.65 -12.34 1.01
N ASP A 7 -11.85 -12.54 1.55
CA ASP A 7 -13.03 -11.77 1.15
C ASP A 7 -12.94 -10.29 1.54
N ALA A 8 -12.32 -9.97 2.69
CA ALA A 8 -12.08 -8.59 3.08
C ALA A 8 -11.15 -7.88 2.07
N ILE A 9 -10.09 -8.55 1.62
CA ILE A 9 -9.12 -7.98 0.66
C ILE A 9 -9.76 -7.83 -0.72
N ARG A 10 -10.57 -8.79 -1.18
CA ARG A 10 -11.31 -8.67 -2.45
C ARG A 10 -12.21 -7.43 -2.51
N LYS A 11 -12.79 -7.02 -1.38
CA LYS A 11 -13.65 -5.82 -1.31
C LYS A 11 -12.87 -4.51 -1.50
N LEU A 12 -11.55 -4.52 -1.33
CA LEU A 12 -10.70 -3.35 -1.53
C LEU A 12 -10.57 -2.97 -3.02
N LYS A 13 -10.98 -3.85 -3.96
CA LYS A 13 -10.92 -3.62 -5.41
C LYS A 13 -9.58 -3.05 -5.87
N ILE A 14 -8.51 -3.67 -5.41
CA ILE A 14 -7.14 -3.25 -5.71
C ILE A 14 -6.90 -3.42 -7.22
N GLU A 15 -6.33 -2.39 -7.84
CA GLU A 15 -5.99 -2.35 -9.25
C GLU A 15 -4.47 -2.34 -9.46
N ASP A 16 -4.03 -2.68 -10.68
CA ASP A 16 -2.62 -2.60 -11.04
C ASP A 16 -2.16 -1.13 -11.00
N GLY A 17 -1.09 -0.87 -10.25
CA GLY A 17 -0.54 0.46 -10.02
C GLY A 17 -0.97 1.10 -8.70
N ASP A 18 -1.85 0.47 -7.93
CA ASP A 18 -2.32 1.03 -6.66
C ASP A 18 -1.22 1.18 -5.61
N VAL A 19 -1.38 2.23 -4.80
CA VAL A 19 -0.56 2.50 -3.61
C VAL A 19 -1.39 2.23 -2.37
N LEU A 20 -1.00 1.24 -1.59
CA LEU A 20 -1.69 0.80 -0.38
C LEU A 20 -0.90 1.29 0.84
N VAL A 21 -1.54 2.13 1.66
CA VAL A 21 -0.95 2.70 2.87
C VAL A 21 -1.47 1.93 4.07
N LEU A 22 -0.55 1.32 4.82
CA LEU A 22 -0.85 0.59 6.04
C LEU A 22 -0.53 1.47 7.26
N PRO A 23 -1.32 1.33 8.36
CA PRO A 23 -1.02 2.01 9.62
C PRO A 23 0.41 1.73 10.10
N GLN A 24 0.99 2.70 10.80
CA GLN A 24 2.40 2.65 11.25
C GLN A 24 2.68 1.60 12.33
N ASP A 25 1.63 1.11 13.00
CA ASP A 25 1.69 0.11 14.07
C ASP A 25 1.56 -1.33 13.55
N VAL A 26 1.38 -1.52 12.24
CA VAL A 26 1.34 -2.85 11.63
C VAL A 26 2.73 -3.49 11.68
N SER A 27 2.81 -4.72 12.20
CA SER A 27 4.07 -5.42 12.33
C SER A 27 4.64 -5.82 10.94
N PRO A 28 5.97 -5.94 10.81
CA PRO A 28 6.57 -6.42 9.56
C PRO A 28 6.06 -7.80 9.11
N SER A 29 5.74 -8.69 10.05
CA SER A 29 5.16 -10.00 9.74
C SER A 29 3.77 -9.89 9.13
N ASP A 30 2.93 -8.99 9.63
CA ASP A 30 1.58 -8.77 9.11
C ASP A 30 1.62 -8.14 7.71
N ILE A 31 2.57 -7.22 7.48
CA ILE A 31 2.81 -6.62 6.15
C ILE A 31 3.20 -7.71 5.14
N ASN A 32 4.12 -8.60 5.51
CA ASN A 32 4.53 -9.70 4.64
C ASN A 32 3.35 -10.65 4.34
N GLN A 33 2.58 -11.01 5.37
CA GLN A 33 1.40 -11.85 5.19
C GLN A 33 0.38 -11.20 4.26
N PHE A 34 0.14 -9.89 4.40
CA PHE A 34 -0.73 -9.14 3.50
C PHE A 34 -0.21 -9.17 2.05
N MET A 35 1.08 -8.94 1.83
CA MET A 35 1.68 -9.02 0.50
C MET A 35 1.58 -10.41 -0.13
N ASP A 36 1.80 -11.47 0.63
CA ASP A 36 1.65 -12.85 0.16
C ASP A 36 0.19 -13.11 -0.26
N THR A 37 -0.75 -12.61 0.53
CA THR A 37 -2.19 -12.72 0.23
C THR A 37 -2.55 -12.01 -1.08
N LEU A 38 -2.01 -10.81 -1.32
CA LEU A 38 -2.25 -10.08 -2.56
C LEU A 38 -1.73 -10.83 -3.79
N ARG A 39 -0.58 -11.50 -3.67
CA ARG A 39 -0.01 -12.32 -4.76
C ARG A 39 -0.87 -13.53 -5.09
N GLU A 40 -1.54 -14.11 -4.10
CA GLU A 40 -2.40 -15.29 -4.28
C GLU A 40 -3.79 -14.94 -4.84
N LEU A 41 -4.28 -13.73 -4.56
CA LEU A 41 -5.66 -13.34 -4.91
C LEU A 41 -5.88 -13.03 -6.39
N VAL A 42 -4.85 -12.65 -7.13
CA VAL A 42 -4.97 -12.21 -8.53
C VAL A 42 -3.92 -12.88 -9.40
N SER A 43 -4.37 -13.47 -10.51
CA SER A 43 -3.50 -14.03 -11.56
C SER A 43 -3.84 -13.38 -12.90
N PRO A 44 -2.92 -12.62 -13.52
CA PRO A 44 -1.54 -12.38 -13.09
C PRO A 44 -1.43 -11.47 -11.85
N PRO A 45 -0.33 -11.55 -11.08
CA PRO A 45 -0.14 -10.67 -9.92
C PRO A 45 -0.19 -9.19 -10.34
N GLN A 46 -0.94 -8.38 -9.60
CA GLN A 46 -0.96 -6.93 -9.78
C GLN A 46 0.31 -6.28 -9.22
N ARG A 47 0.78 -5.23 -9.88
CA ARG A 47 1.90 -4.41 -9.40
C ARG A 47 1.37 -3.36 -8.46
N VAL A 48 1.58 -3.53 -7.17
CA VAL A 48 1.14 -2.58 -6.14
C VAL A 48 2.31 -2.16 -5.26
N LEU A 49 2.25 -0.93 -4.74
CA LEU A 49 3.22 -0.43 -3.77
C LEU A 49 2.58 -0.40 -2.39
N VAL A 50 3.13 -1.18 -1.45
CA VAL A 50 2.69 -1.18 -0.05
C VAL A 50 3.64 -0.31 0.76
N ILE A 51 3.10 0.66 1.50
CA ILE A 51 3.86 1.58 2.35
C ILE A 51 3.36 1.43 3.78
N GLY A 52 4.27 1.11 4.69
CA GLY A 52 4.01 1.12 6.13
C GLY A 52 4.43 2.46 6.73
N GLY A 53 3.50 3.18 7.32
CA GLY A 53 3.78 4.46 7.99
C GLY A 53 2.98 5.64 7.45
N PRO A 54 3.07 6.81 8.10
CA PRO A 54 2.35 7.99 7.68
C PRO A 54 2.83 8.44 6.30
N ILE A 55 1.91 8.43 5.33
CA ILE A 55 2.08 9.19 4.09
C ILE A 55 1.23 10.44 4.20
N ASP A 56 1.91 11.57 4.27
CA ASP A 56 1.26 12.86 4.14
C ASP A 56 1.36 13.32 2.69
N LYS A 57 0.20 13.67 2.12
CA LYS A 57 0.16 14.33 0.81
C LYS A 57 0.63 15.77 0.99
N LEU A 58 1.85 16.07 0.55
CA LEU A 58 2.36 17.44 0.52
C LEU A 58 1.76 18.21 -0.66
N SER A 59 1.49 19.51 -0.45
CA SER A 59 1.20 20.40 -1.55
C SER A 59 2.48 20.70 -2.34
N GLU A 60 2.34 21.10 -3.61
CA GLU A 60 3.50 21.52 -4.40
C GLU A 60 4.25 22.69 -3.73
N ALA A 61 3.53 23.57 -3.03
CA ALA A 61 4.13 24.65 -2.25
C ALA A 61 4.99 24.12 -1.10
N ASP A 62 4.52 23.10 -0.36
CA ASP A 62 5.30 22.47 0.72
C ASP A 62 6.51 21.72 0.17
N MET A 63 6.36 21.06 -0.98
CA MET A 63 7.47 20.38 -1.68
C MET A 63 8.54 21.39 -2.14
N ASN A 64 8.12 22.53 -2.69
CA ASN A 64 9.01 23.63 -3.06
C ASN A 64 9.72 24.23 -1.85
N ALA A 65 8.99 24.48 -0.75
CA ALA A 65 9.56 24.99 0.50
C ALA A 65 10.57 24.01 1.12
N ALA A 66 10.33 22.70 0.98
CA ALA A 66 11.26 21.64 1.39
C ALA A 66 12.48 21.49 0.44
N GLY A 67 12.55 22.27 -0.64
CA GLY A 67 13.68 22.27 -1.56
C GLY A 67 13.75 21.06 -2.48
N TRP A 68 12.63 20.36 -2.71
CA TRP A 68 12.56 19.19 -3.58
C TRP A 68 12.79 19.56 -5.05
N TYR A 69 12.39 20.77 -5.44
CA TYR A 69 12.71 21.35 -6.72
C TYR A 69 13.92 22.28 -6.57
N ARG A 70 15.07 21.85 -7.10
CA ARG A 70 16.21 22.73 -7.33
C ARG A 70 16.09 23.25 -8.75
N LYS A 71 15.85 24.56 -8.91
CA LYS A 71 16.03 25.23 -10.18
C LYS A 71 17.51 25.24 -10.56
#